data_AF-A0A943PKB8-F1
#
_entry.id   AF-A0A943PKB8-F1
#
_cell.length_a   1.000
_cell.length_b   1.000
_cell.length_c   1.000
_cell.angle_alpha   90.00
_cell.angle_beta   90.00
_cell.angle_gamma   90.00
#
_symmetry.space_group_name_H-M   'P 1'
#
loop_
_entity.id
_entity.type
_entity.pdbx_description
1 polymer ?
#
loop_
_entity_poly.entity_id
_entity_poly.type
_entity_poly.pdbx_seq_one_letter_code
_entity_poly.pdbx_strand_id
1 'polypeptide(L)' 'MKKMVPLSKQSKKERRKYYASKRGSWNGVSPVTRVVQSRKIYDRKRMKSADRKICAE' A
#
# COMPACT_ATOMS: atom_id res chain seq x y z
N MET A 1 -36.76 14.67 8.85
CA MET A 1 -35.31 14.95 8.70
C MET A 1 -34.54 14.34 9.85
N LYS A 2 -33.45 13.61 9.58
CA LYS A 2 -32.56 13.12 10.63
C LYS A 2 -31.76 14.32 11.15
N LYS A 3 -31.92 14.67 12.43
CA LYS A 3 -31.22 15.82 13.02
C LYS A 3 -29.71 15.57 12.91
N MET A 4 -28.96 16.55 12.40
CA MET A 4 -27.50 16.46 12.32
C MET A 4 -26.93 16.56 13.73
N VAL A 5 -26.40 15.45 14.25
CA VAL A 5 -25.72 15.43 15.54
C VAL A 5 -24.22 15.65 15.30
N PRO A 6 -23.62 16.70 15.89
CA PRO A 6 -22.17 16.92 15.83
C PRO A 6 -21.39 15.70 16.32
N LEU A 7 -20.24 15.41 15.69
CA LEU A 7 -19.46 14.19 15.95
C LEU A 7 -19.07 14.00 17.42
N SER A 8 -18.82 15.09 18.14
CA SER A 8 -18.49 15.07 19.58
C SER A 8 -19.66 14.61 20.46
N LYS A 9 -20.90 14.82 20.01
CA LYS A 9 -22.15 14.50 20.72
C LYS A 9 -22.75 13.15 20.30
N GLN A 10 -22.11 12.45 19.37
CA GLN A 10 -22.54 11.12 18.94
C GLN A 10 -22.14 10.04 19.94
N SER A 11 -22.90 8.94 19.94
CA SER A 11 -22.55 7.77 20.74
C SER A 11 -21.17 7.22 20.35
N LYS A 12 -20.51 6.50 21.28
CA LYS A 12 -19.21 5.85 21.01
C LYS A 12 -19.27 4.92 19.78
N LYS A 13 -20.41 4.26 19.56
CA LYS A 13 -20.64 3.36 18.42
C LYS A 13 -20.65 4.11 17.09
N GLU A 14 -21.38 5.23 17.02
CA GLU A 14 -21.50 6.03 15.79
C GLU A 14 -20.18 6.73 15.44
N ARG A 15 -19.48 7.28 16.44
CA ARG A 15 -18.13 7.84 16.25
C ARG A 15 -17.18 6.80 15.65
N ARG A 16 -17.17 5.57 16.17
CA ARG A 16 -16.34 4.49 15.61
C ARG A 16 -16.71 4.21 14.15
N LYS A 17 -18.01 4.15 13.81
CA LYS A 17 -18.47 3.94 12.43
C LYS A 17 -18.03 5.06 11.49
N TYR A 18 -18.11 6.32 11.94
CA TYR A 18 -17.62 7.48 11.18
C TYR A 18 -16.11 7.40 10.91
N TYR A 19 -15.30 7.15 11.93
CA TYR A 19 -13.85 7.04 11.74
C TYR A 19 -13.43 5.77 11.01
N ALA A 20 -14.21 4.68 11.10
CA ALA A 20 -13.97 3.46 10.34
C ALA A 20 -14.24 3.69 8.84
N SER A 21 -15.29 4.43 8.47
CA SER A 21 -15.55 4.77 7.07
C SER A 21 -14.55 5.77 6.49
N LYS A 22 -13.98 6.64 7.32
CA LYS A 22 -12.92 7.57 6.93
C LYS A 22 -11.54 6.92 6.82
N ARG A 23 -11.29 5.84 7.56
CA ARG A 23 -10.06 5.07 7.44
C ARG A 23 -10.10 4.29 6.13
N GLY A 24 -9.23 4.64 5.21
CA GLY A 24 -9.01 3.85 4.00
C GLY A 24 -8.31 2.53 4.33
N SER A 25 -8.66 1.48 3.59
CA SER A 25 -7.73 0.36 3.44
C SER A 25 -6.53 0.86 2.62
N TRP A 26 -5.40 0.16 2.67
CA TRP A 26 -4.28 0.42 1.76
C TRP A 26 -4.61 0.12 0.27
N ASN A 27 -5.88 -0.13 -0.06
CA ASN A 27 -6.39 -0.44 -1.39
C ASN A 27 -5.65 -1.64 -2.01
N GLY A 28 -5.41 -2.68 -1.22
CA GLY A 28 -4.68 -3.88 -1.67
C GLY A 28 -3.17 -3.71 -1.83
N VAL A 29 -2.62 -2.53 -1.54
CA VAL A 29 -1.17 -2.31 -1.56
C VAL A 29 -0.59 -2.69 -0.20
N SER A 30 0.06 -3.83 -0.10
CA SER A 30 0.93 -4.12 1.04
C SER A 30 2.20 -3.27 0.93
N PRO A 31 2.54 -2.41 1.90
CA PRO A 31 3.79 -1.66 1.88
C PRO A 31 5.02 -2.57 1.77
N VAL A 32 4.89 -3.81 2.24
CA VAL A 32 5.93 -4.84 2.22
C VAL A 32 6.25 -5.31 0.79
N THR A 33 5.33 -5.21 -0.17
CA THR A 33 5.60 -5.65 -1.54
C THR A 33 6.36 -4.62 -2.38
N ARG A 34 6.50 -3.38 -1.92
CA ARG A 34 7.35 -2.37 -2.58
C ARG A 34 8.78 -2.43 -2.03
N VAL A 35 9.53 -3.48 -2.37
CA VAL A 35 10.98 -3.53 -2.09
C VAL A 35 11.76 -3.17 -3.33
N VAL A 36 12.44 -2.02 -3.30
CA VAL A 36 13.42 -1.65 -4.32
C VAL A 36 14.68 -2.45 -4.06
N GLN A 37 15.03 -3.32 -5.01
CA GLN A 37 16.26 -4.12 -4.93
C GLN A 37 17.50 -3.22 -4.96
N SER A 38 18.40 -3.36 -3.98
CA SER A 38 19.68 -2.66 -3.98
C SER A 38 20.57 -3.13 -5.13
N ARG A 39 21.31 -2.21 -5.75
CA ARG A 39 22.24 -2.50 -6.86
C ARG A 39 23.44 -3.37 -6.46
N LYS A 40 23.73 -3.48 -5.16
CA LYS A 40 24.85 -4.27 -4.62
C LYS A 40 24.48 -5.73 -4.33
N ILE A 41 23.20 -6.09 -4.42
CA ILE A 41 22.75 -7.45 -4.15
C ILE A 41 23.15 -8.33 -5.33
N TYR A 42 23.82 -9.44 -5.04
CA TYR A 42 24.15 -10.44 -6.06
C TYR A 42 22.85 -11.09 -6.57
N ASP A 43 22.56 -10.93 -7.87
CA ASP A 43 21.44 -11.56 -8.55
C ASP A 43 21.91 -12.21 -9.86
N ARG A 44 22.14 -13.52 -9.81
CA ARG A 44 22.61 -14.31 -10.97
C ARG A 44 21.62 -14.32 -12.12
N LYS A 45 20.31 -14.22 -11.87
CA LYS A 45 19.30 -14.19 -12.94
C LYS A 45 19.40 -12.89 -13.72
N ARG A 46 19.59 -11.78 -13.01
CA ARG A 46 19.83 -10.47 -13.61
C ARG A 46 21.10 -10.46 -14.45
N MET A 47 22.21 -11.01 -13.95
CA MET A 47 23.47 -11.10 -14.72
C MET A 47 23.28 -11.89 -16.02
N LYS A 48 22.72 -13.11 -15.94
CA LYS A 48 22.40 -13.93 -17.13
C LYS A 48 21.44 -13.26 -18.11
N SER A 49 20.55 -12.38 -17.64
CA SER A 49 19.65 -11.62 -18.51
C SER A 49 20.37 -10.47 -19.21
N ALA A 50 21.36 -9.84 -18.57
CA ALA A 50 22.18 -8.81 -19.16
C ALA A 50 23.12 -9.40 -20.21
N ASP A 51 23.82 -10.50 -19.90
CA ASP A 51 24.70 -11.19 -20.84
C ASP A 51 23.96 -11.60 -22.12
N ARG A 52 22.75 -12.15 -21.99
CA ARG A 52 21.91 -12.51 -23.14
C ARG A 52 21.49 -11.31 -24.00
N LYS A 53 21.31 -10.13 -23.40
CA LYS A 53 21.01 -8.90 -24.15
C LYS A 53 22.24 -8.41 -24.91
N ILE A 54 23.40 -8.46 -24.26
CA ILE A 54 24.69 -8.06 -24.87
C ILE A 54 25.02 -8.96 -26.05
N CYS A 55 24.80 -10.29 -25.96
CA CYS A 55 25.06 -11.20 -27.09
C CYS A 55 24.01 -11.13 -28.21
N ALA A 56 22.89 -10.43 -28.00
CA ALA A 56 21.82 -10.28 -28.99
C ALA A 56 21.90 -8.95 -29.77
N GLU A 57 22.75 -8.02 -29.32
CA GLU A 57 23.22 -6.85 -30.08
C GLU A 57 24.46 -7.22 -30.91
#